data_AF-A0A0X7BFF6-F1
#
_entry.id   AF-A0A0X7BFF6-F1
#
_cell.length_a   1.000
_cell.length_b   1.000
_cell.length_c   1.000
_cell.angle_alpha   90.00
_cell.angle_beta   90.00
_cell.angle_gamma   90.00
#
_symmetry.space_group_name_H-M   'P 1'
#
loop_
_entity.id
_entity.type
_entity.pdbx_description
1 polymer ?
#
loop_
_entity_poly.entity_id
_entity_poly.type
_entity_poly.pdbx_seq_one_letter_code
_entity_poly.pdbx_strand_id
1 'polypeptide(L)'
;MKIEDTQIQEWKDKYGSVYALPVEDKTAYLREPKMKDFKRAFTAMQDSGDLAFGEQMINLLFIGGDEEIKTNDEYFLPARKEIKEFFNFDEAEITKEKNNHIITIGDATCKVRMITRDDLKLAEKKNPGNKPFVTQEKLFEAVCTSKDAAFDDRDNANVRFPLYQAIEKLQNMKVAIIKKL
;
A
#
# COMPACT_ATOMS: atom_id res chain seq x y z
N MET A 1 2.42 29.38 2.94
CA MET A 1 3.29 29.85 1.82
C MET A 1 2.47 29.94 0.53
N LYS A 2 2.66 30.91 -0.39
CA LYS A 2 1.96 30.90 -1.70
C LYS A 2 2.76 30.07 -2.70
N ILE A 3 2.20 28.95 -3.15
CA ILE A 3 2.79 28.13 -4.22
C ILE A 3 2.28 28.66 -5.57
N GLU A 4 3.18 28.86 -6.52
CA GLU A 4 2.84 29.26 -7.88
C GLU A 4 2.42 28.06 -8.74
N ASP A 5 1.57 28.30 -9.75
CA ASP A 5 1.08 27.26 -10.65
C ASP A 5 2.21 26.54 -11.41
N THR A 6 3.31 27.26 -11.68
CA THR A 6 4.55 26.73 -12.28
C THR A 6 5.18 25.65 -11.42
N GLN A 7 5.28 25.86 -10.11
CA GLN A 7 5.83 24.89 -9.16
C GLN A 7 4.99 23.61 -9.07
N ILE A 8 3.66 23.75 -9.14
CA ILE A 8 2.73 22.61 -9.15
C ILE A 8 2.94 21.79 -10.43
N GLN A 9 3.12 22.45 -11.58
CA GLN A 9 3.36 21.75 -12.84
C GLN A 9 4.70 20.99 -12.82
N GLU A 10 5.77 21.61 -12.32
CA GLU A 10 7.07 20.93 -12.16
C GLU A 10 6.97 19.69 -11.26
N TRP A 11 6.20 19.77 -10.17
CA TRP A 11 5.96 18.61 -9.31
C TRP A 11 5.15 17.52 -10.01
N LYS A 12 4.14 17.90 -10.80
CA LYS A 12 3.36 16.94 -11.58
C LYS A 12 4.22 16.23 -12.63
N ASP A 13 5.07 16.97 -13.31
CA ASP A 13 5.99 16.39 -14.31
C ASP A 13 7.01 15.45 -13.64
N LYS A 14 7.47 15.77 -12.43
CA LYS A 14 8.47 14.97 -11.71
C LYS A 14 7.89 13.75 -10.99
N TYR A 15 6.71 13.88 -10.39
CA TYR A 15 6.16 12.89 -9.47
C TYR A 15 4.86 12.24 -9.94
N GLY A 16 4.22 12.77 -10.99
CA GLY A 16 2.90 12.36 -11.44
C GLY A 16 1.80 13.08 -10.65
N SER A 17 0.95 12.34 -9.95
CA SER A 17 -0.12 12.93 -9.15
C SER A 17 0.45 13.69 -7.94
N VAL A 18 -0.08 14.88 -7.71
CA VAL A 18 0.25 15.76 -6.58
C VAL A 18 -1.02 16.10 -5.85
N TYR A 19 -0.97 16.01 -4.52
CA TYR A 19 -2.10 16.24 -3.62
C TYR A 19 -1.80 17.42 -2.70
N ALA A 20 -2.82 18.22 -2.40
CA ALA A 20 -2.75 19.22 -1.35
C ALA A 20 -3.45 18.68 -0.10
N LEU A 21 -2.79 18.80 1.05
CA LEU A 21 -3.30 18.46 2.38
C LEU A 21 -3.44 19.76 3.17
N PRO A 22 -4.58 20.45 3.06
CA PRO A 22 -4.86 21.63 3.86
C PRO A 22 -5.17 21.23 5.32
N VAL A 23 -4.59 21.96 6.27
CA VAL A 23 -4.89 21.86 7.70
C VAL A 23 -5.06 23.28 8.22
N GLU A 24 -6.32 23.70 8.34
CA GLU A 24 -6.70 25.08 8.69
C GLU A 24 -6.01 26.14 7.83
N ASP A 25 -5.05 26.89 8.39
CA ASP A 25 -4.31 27.98 7.74
C ASP A 25 -3.04 27.52 7.01
N LYS A 26 -2.72 26.22 7.08
CA LYS A 26 -1.51 25.61 6.52
C LYS A 26 -1.82 24.63 5.39
N THR A 27 -0.87 24.40 4.50
CA THR A 27 -1.02 23.37 3.45
C THR A 27 0.29 22.65 3.18
N ALA A 28 0.24 21.32 3.19
CA ALA A 28 1.31 20.45 2.72
C ALA A 28 0.99 19.95 1.31
N TYR A 29 2.00 19.78 0.47
CA TYR A 29 1.87 19.17 -0.84
C TYR A 29 2.57 17.82 -0.82
N LEU A 30 1.87 16.79 -1.27
CA LEU A 30 2.30 15.40 -1.22
C LEU A 30 2.36 14.82 -2.63
N ARG A 31 3.36 13.98 -2.92
CA ARG A 31 3.35 13.11 -4.10
C ARG A 31 2.54 11.84 -3.84
N GLU A 32 2.12 11.18 -4.90
CA GLU A 32 1.55 9.83 -4.82
C GLU A 32 2.53 8.83 -4.17
N PRO A 33 2.07 7.97 -3.25
CA PRO A 33 2.91 6.94 -2.65
C PRO A 33 3.17 5.81 -3.64
N LYS A 34 4.37 5.25 -3.53
CA LYS A 34 4.76 4.01 -4.19
C LYS A 34 4.72 2.86 -3.19
N MET A 35 4.68 1.62 -3.68
CA MET A 35 4.62 0.43 -2.82
C MET A 35 5.77 0.37 -1.80
N LYS A 36 6.96 0.89 -2.16
CA LYS A 36 8.09 1.01 -1.24
C LYS A 36 7.86 1.97 -0.07
N ASP A 37 7.05 3.01 -0.26
CA ASP A 37 6.72 3.97 0.80
C ASP A 37 5.82 3.28 1.83
N PHE A 38 4.80 2.54 1.37
CA PHE A 38 3.98 1.70 2.25
C PHE A 38 4.81 0.66 2.99
N LYS A 39 5.72 -0.07 2.31
CA LYS A 39 6.59 -1.03 2.98
C LYS A 39 7.37 -0.38 4.14
N ARG A 40 7.89 0.84 3.95
CA ARG A 40 8.60 1.59 5.01
C ARG A 40 7.66 2.04 6.13
N ALA A 41 6.52 2.64 5.78
CA ALA A 41 5.57 3.13 6.77
C ALA A 41 4.95 2.01 7.61
N PHE A 42 4.56 0.89 7.00
CA PHE A 42 4.08 -0.29 7.72
C PHE A 42 5.17 -0.95 8.57
N THR A 43 6.44 -0.86 8.17
CA THR A 43 7.55 -1.35 9.02
C THR A 43 7.63 -0.52 10.29
N ALA A 44 7.61 0.81 10.16
CA ALA A 44 7.59 1.70 11.32
C ALA A 44 6.33 1.51 12.18
N MET A 45 5.19 1.23 11.57
CA MET A 45 3.96 0.88 12.29
C MET A 45 4.10 -0.39 13.11
N GLN A 46 4.72 -1.43 12.53
CA GLN A 46 4.98 -2.68 13.23
C GLN A 46 5.94 -2.48 14.42
N ASP A 47 6.91 -1.58 14.28
CA ASP A 47 7.93 -1.33 15.30
C ASP A 47 7.48 -0.35 16.39
N SER A 48 6.63 0.62 16.07
CA SER A 48 6.34 1.78 16.94
C SER A 48 4.88 2.31 16.85
N GLY A 49 3.99 1.55 16.21
CA GLY A 49 2.54 1.81 16.20
C GLY A 49 2.06 2.84 15.17
N ASP A 50 0.76 3.11 15.18
CA ASP A 50 0.09 3.94 14.17
C ASP A 50 0.61 5.40 14.11
N LEU A 51 1.22 5.91 15.18
CA LEU A 51 1.82 7.26 15.17
C LEU A 51 3.02 7.29 14.21
N ALA A 52 3.92 6.33 14.37
CA ALA A 52 5.11 6.18 13.53
C ALA A 52 4.76 5.95 12.05
N PHE A 53 3.63 5.28 11.77
CA PHE A 53 3.12 5.17 10.39
C PHE A 53 2.87 6.55 9.76
N GLY A 54 2.14 7.42 10.48
CA GLY A 54 1.81 8.76 10.01
C GLY A 54 3.04 9.64 9.82
N GLU A 55 3.97 9.59 10.79
CA GLU A 55 5.25 10.30 10.73
C GLU A 55 6.07 9.86 9.51
N GLN A 56 6.16 8.55 9.25
CA GLN A 56 6.88 8.05 8.09
C GLN A 56 6.20 8.45 6.78
N MET A 57 4.87 8.31 6.69
CA MET A 57 4.14 8.66 5.46
C MET A 57 4.28 10.14 5.12
N ILE A 58 4.06 11.04 6.08
CA ILE A 58 4.16 12.47 5.79
C ILE A 58 5.58 12.85 5.36
N ASN A 59 6.60 12.30 6.01
CA ASN A 59 8.00 12.57 5.66
C ASN A 59 8.40 12.02 4.30
N LEU A 60 7.89 10.84 3.91
CA LEU A 60 8.20 10.23 2.61
C LEU A 60 7.52 10.92 1.43
N LEU A 61 6.32 11.47 1.65
CA LEU A 61 5.47 11.99 0.59
C LEU A 61 5.51 13.51 0.46
N PHE A 62 5.91 14.24 1.50
CA PHE A 62 6.01 15.70 1.46
C PHE A 62 6.99 16.18 0.39
N ILE A 63 6.51 17.04 -0.50
CA ILE A 63 7.30 17.65 -1.58
C ILE A 63 7.38 19.18 -1.47
N GLY A 64 6.59 19.80 -0.60
CA GLY A 64 6.62 21.23 -0.33
C GLY A 64 5.42 21.69 0.50
N GLY A 65 5.34 23.00 0.78
CA GLY A 65 4.28 23.61 1.60
C GLY A 65 4.78 24.05 2.97
N ASP A 66 3.85 24.19 3.91
CA ASP A 66 4.15 24.62 5.27
C ASP A 66 4.69 23.43 6.11
N GLU A 67 5.95 23.55 6.55
CA GLU A 67 6.69 22.51 7.27
C GLU A 67 6.09 22.18 8.65
N GLU A 68 5.35 23.12 9.26
CA GLU A 68 4.72 22.96 10.56
C GLU A 68 3.75 21.77 10.62
N ILE A 69 3.20 21.34 9.48
CA ILE A 69 2.34 20.15 9.41
C ILE A 69 3.13 18.88 9.78
N LYS A 70 4.46 18.85 9.62
CA LYS A 70 5.31 17.73 10.03
C LYS A 70 5.88 17.88 11.44
N THR A 71 6.01 19.11 11.94
CA THR A 71 6.82 19.40 13.13
C THR A 71 6.03 19.94 14.32
N ASN A 72 4.76 20.33 14.12
CA ASN A 72 3.87 20.79 15.18
C ASN A 72 2.68 19.84 15.32
N ASP A 73 2.50 19.29 16.52
CA ASP A 73 1.50 18.27 16.85
C ASP A 73 0.06 18.72 16.54
N GLU A 74 -0.28 20.00 16.71
CA GLU A 74 -1.62 20.52 16.43
C GLU A 74 -2.02 20.35 14.97
N TYR A 75 -1.05 20.49 14.05
CA TYR A 75 -1.25 20.29 12.62
C TYR A 75 -1.00 18.84 12.19
N PHE A 76 -0.02 18.18 12.81
CA PHE A 76 0.36 16.81 12.46
C PHE A 76 -0.72 15.79 12.79
N LEU A 77 -1.36 15.87 13.95
CA LEU A 77 -2.37 14.91 14.38
C LEU A 77 -3.59 14.82 13.43
N PRO A 78 -4.21 15.93 12.98
CA PRO A 78 -5.26 15.87 11.96
C PRO A 78 -4.72 15.45 10.59
N ALA A 79 -3.55 15.94 10.17
CA ALA A 79 -2.92 15.53 8.90
C ALA A 79 -2.69 14.03 8.80
N ARG A 80 -2.20 13.41 9.90
CA ARG A 80 -1.99 11.96 9.99
C ARG A 80 -3.29 11.17 9.80
N LYS A 81 -4.41 11.66 10.35
CA LYS A 81 -5.71 10.99 10.18
C LYS A 81 -6.13 11.00 8.72
N GLU A 82 -6.05 12.16 8.07
CA GLU A 82 -6.39 12.30 6.65
C GLU A 82 -5.48 11.42 5.78
N ILE A 83 -4.17 11.40 6.03
CA ILE A 83 -3.21 10.52 5.34
C ILE A 83 -3.63 9.04 5.44
N LYS A 84 -4.11 8.60 6.61
CA LYS A 84 -4.54 7.21 6.81
C LYS A 84 -5.80 6.88 6.01
N GLU A 85 -6.73 7.83 5.89
CA GLU A 85 -8.00 7.66 5.17
C GLU A 85 -7.82 7.80 3.64
N PHE A 86 -6.95 8.71 3.21
CA PHE A 86 -6.67 8.99 1.80
C PHE A 86 -6.06 7.79 1.06
N PHE A 87 -5.22 6.99 1.72
CA PHE A 87 -4.58 5.83 1.12
C PHE A 87 -5.38 4.54 1.24
N ASN A 88 -6.67 4.62 0.91
CA ASN A 88 -7.55 3.46 0.81
C ASN A 88 -7.64 3.02 -0.65
N PHE A 89 -7.03 1.88 -0.98
CA PHE A 89 -7.12 1.31 -2.33
C PHE A 89 -8.37 0.45 -2.46
N ASP A 90 -8.97 0.44 -3.64
CA ASP A 90 -10.09 -0.45 -3.95
C ASP A 90 -9.71 -1.92 -3.75
N GLU A 91 -10.63 -2.71 -3.19
CA GLU A 91 -10.42 -4.15 -3.09
C GLU A 91 -10.36 -4.78 -4.49
N ALA A 92 -9.43 -5.71 -4.68
CA ALA A 92 -9.39 -6.50 -5.90
C ALA A 92 -10.60 -7.44 -6.00
N GLU A 93 -11.13 -7.61 -7.20
CA GLU A 93 -12.14 -8.62 -7.48
C GLU A 93 -11.47 -10.00 -7.63
N ILE A 94 -12.07 -11.03 -7.04
CA ILE A 94 -11.53 -12.39 -7.08
C ILE A 94 -12.59 -13.34 -7.64
N THR A 95 -12.33 -13.90 -8.82
CA THR A 95 -13.19 -14.90 -9.46
C THR A 95 -12.52 -16.27 -9.44
N LYS A 96 -13.23 -17.31 -9.00
CA LYS A 96 -12.72 -18.68 -9.03
C LYS A 96 -12.84 -19.30 -10.42
N GLU A 97 -11.76 -19.89 -10.92
CA GLU A 97 -11.71 -20.60 -12.20
C GLU A 97 -11.08 -21.99 -12.01
N LYS A 98 -11.91 -23.03 -11.91
CA LYS A 98 -11.49 -24.41 -11.59
C LYS A 98 -10.65 -24.46 -10.30
N ASN A 99 -9.34 -24.73 -10.43
CA ASN A 99 -8.36 -24.79 -9.34
C ASN A 99 -7.52 -23.51 -9.19
N ASN A 100 -7.87 -22.46 -9.93
CA ASN A 100 -7.21 -21.17 -9.95
C ASN A 100 -8.18 -20.06 -9.49
N HIS A 101 -7.61 -18.89 -9.25
CA HIS A 101 -8.35 -17.64 -9.05
C HIS A 101 -7.84 -16.60 -10.03
N ILE A 102 -8.76 -15.83 -10.60
CA ILE A 102 -8.48 -14.62 -11.35
C ILE A 102 -8.62 -13.46 -10.38
N ILE A 103 -7.57 -12.65 -10.26
CA ILE A 103 -7.58 -11.40 -9.50
C ILE A 103 -7.63 -10.26 -10.52
N THR A 104 -8.64 -9.40 -10.41
CA THR A 104 -8.84 -8.23 -11.27
C THR A 104 -8.65 -6.95 -10.45
N ILE A 105 -7.84 -6.03 -10.96
CA ILE A 105 -7.55 -4.72 -10.34
C ILE A 105 -7.60 -3.68 -11.46
N GLY A 106 -8.64 -2.85 -11.47
CA GLY A 106 -8.97 -2.02 -12.63
C GLY A 106 -9.13 -2.89 -13.88
N ASP A 107 -8.44 -2.52 -14.97
CA ASP A 107 -8.47 -3.27 -16.23
C ASP A 107 -7.44 -4.43 -16.29
N ALA A 108 -6.63 -4.61 -15.25
CA ALA A 108 -5.55 -5.60 -15.24
C ALA A 108 -5.97 -6.88 -14.51
N THR A 109 -5.58 -8.03 -15.06
CA THR A 109 -5.85 -9.34 -14.47
C THR A 109 -4.60 -10.19 -14.26
N CYS A 110 -4.65 -11.05 -13.24
CA CYS A 110 -3.69 -12.12 -13.08
C CYS A 110 -4.37 -13.42 -12.63
N LYS A 111 -3.78 -14.55 -13.01
CA LYS A 111 -4.22 -15.89 -12.63
C LYS A 111 -3.26 -16.48 -11.62
N VAL A 112 -3.78 -16.85 -10.46
CA VAL A 112 -3.02 -17.55 -9.41
C VAL A 112 -3.60 -18.94 -9.19
N ARG A 113 -2.72 -19.93 -9.03
CA ARG A 113 -3.15 -21.27 -8.59
C ARG A 113 -3.49 -21.26 -7.09
N MET A 114 -4.08 -22.34 -6.61
CA MET A 114 -4.30 -22.55 -5.18
C MET A 114 -2.99 -22.40 -4.37
N ILE A 115 -3.05 -21.59 -3.31
CA ILE A 115 -1.96 -21.40 -2.35
C ILE A 115 -1.91 -22.63 -1.43
N THR A 116 -0.73 -23.24 -1.31
CA THR A 116 -0.50 -24.39 -0.44
C THR A 116 0.29 -24.02 0.80
N ARG A 117 0.34 -24.93 1.78
CA ARG A 117 1.17 -24.77 2.99
C ARG A 117 2.66 -24.65 2.67
N ASP A 118 3.13 -25.33 1.62
CA ASP A 118 4.55 -25.29 1.24
C ASP A 118 4.92 -23.98 0.54
N ASP A 119 3.99 -23.39 -0.23
CA ASP A 119 4.15 -22.05 -0.77
C ASP A 119 4.31 -21.02 0.35
N LEU A 120 3.47 -21.10 1.39
CA LEU A 120 3.54 -20.23 2.56
C LEU A 120 4.87 -20.34 3.29
N LYS A 121 5.29 -21.56 3.64
CA LYS A 121 6.59 -21.80 4.29
C LYS A 121 7.75 -21.25 3.46
N LEU A 122 7.71 -21.44 2.13
CA LEU A 122 8.75 -20.94 1.25
C LEU A 122 8.76 -19.40 1.19
N ALA A 123 7.58 -18.76 1.15
CA ALA A 123 7.46 -17.32 1.15
C ALA A 123 7.94 -16.69 2.47
N GLU A 124 7.55 -17.27 3.61
CA GLU A 124 8.00 -16.84 4.95
C GLU A 124 9.52 -17.01 5.11
N LYS A 125 10.08 -18.12 4.63
CA LYS A 125 11.54 -18.33 4.63
C LYS A 125 12.28 -17.26 3.83
N LYS A 126 11.66 -16.70 2.79
CA LYS A 126 12.17 -15.58 1.99
C LYS A 126 11.92 -14.21 2.64
N ASN A 127 11.23 -14.15 3.77
CA ASN A 127 10.98 -12.95 4.56
C ASN A 127 11.42 -13.11 6.04
N PRO A 128 12.70 -13.41 6.32
CA PRO A 128 13.17 -13.68 7.68
C PRO A 128 13.03 -12.48 8.64
N GLY A 129 12.98 -11.26 8.10
CA GLY A 129 12.78 -10.04 8.89
C GLY A 129 11.32 -9.66 9.13
N ASN A 130 10.37 -10.54 8.77
CA ASN A 130 8.92 -10.29 8.84
C ASN A 130 8.54 -8.91 8.29
N LYS A 131 9.13 -8.53 7.15
CA LYS A 131 8.88 -7.21 6.55
C LYS A 131 7.47 -7.18 5.95
N PRO A 132 6.70 -6.10 6.14
CA PRO A 132 5.36 -5.97 5.58
C PRO A 132 5.33 -6.22 4.07
N PHE A 133 4.26 -6.89 3.63
CA PHE A 133 3.97 -7.24 2.23
C PHE A 133 4.97 -8.18 1.52
N VAL A 134 6.15 -8.45 2.09
CA VAL A 134 7.17 -9.27 1.43
C VAL A 134 6.71 -10.72 1.33
N THR A 135 6.04 -11.27 2.35
CA THR A 135 5.49 -12.64 2.27
C THR A 135 4.43 -12.75 1.17
N GLN A 136 3.52 -11.78 1.06
CA GLN A 136 2.49 -11.71 0.01
C GLN A 136 3.13 -11.57 -1.39
N GLU A 137 4.18 -10.76 -1.52
CA GLU A 137 4.95 -10.66 -2.76
C GLU A 137 5.57 -12.01 -3.14
N LYS A 138 6.19 -12.72 -2.19
CA LYS A 138 6.81 -14.03 -2.45
C LYS A 138 5.81 -15.14 -2.71
N LEU A 139 4.64 -15.07 -2.09
CA LEU A 139 3.52 -15.94 -2.42
C LEU A 139 3.06 -15.70 -3.84
N PHE A 140 2.78 -14.45 -4.22
CA PHE A 140 2.37 -14.12 -5.59
C PHE A 140 3.39 -14.61 -6.63
N GLU A 141 4.69 -14.38 -6.41
CA GLU A 141 5.75 -14.90 -7.28
C GLU A 141 5.72 -16.44 -7.42
N ALA A 142 5.33 -17.17 -6.36
CA ALA A 142 5.29 -18.63 -6.38
C ALA A 142 4.01 -19.22 -7.01
N VAL A 143 2.89 -18.51 -6.93
CA VAL A 143 1.57 -19.03 -7.33
C VAL A 143 0.99 -18.38 -8.59
N CYS A 144 1.54 -17.26 -9.05
CA CYS A 144 1.13 -16.64 -10.30
C CYS A 144 1.48 -17.54 -11.50
N THR A 145 0.49 -17.76 -12.35
CA THR A 145 0.60 -18.61 -13.56
C THR A 145 0.52 -17.80 -14.84
N SER A 146 -0.19 -16.67 -14.82
CA SER A 146 -0.19 -15.65 -15.88
C SER A 146 -0.60 -14.31 -15.28
N LYS A 147 -0.17 -13.21 -15.90
CA LYS A 147 -0.50 -11.84 -15.46
C LYS A 147 -0.30 -10.84 -16.60
N ASP A 148 -1.06 -9.76 -16.56
CA ASP A 148 -0.85 -8.61 -17.43
C ASP A 148 0.39 -7.80 -17.03
N ALA A 149 0.92 -7.00 -17.96
CA ALA A 149 2.15 -6.21 -17.75
C ALA A 149 2.05 -5.19 -16.59
N ALA A 150 0.85 -4.74 -16.24
CA ALA A 150 0.61 -3.90 -15.07
C ALA A 150 1.14 -4.52 -13.75
N PHE A 151 1.20 -5.85 -13.68
CA PHE A 151 1.75 -6.60 -12.53
C PHE A 151 3.29 -6.78 -12.59
N ASP A 152 3.99 -6.12 -13.51
CA ASP A 152 5.46 -6.11 -13.55
C ASP A 152 6.04 -4.93 -12.76
N ASP A 153 5.35 -3.79 -12.70
CA ASP A 153 5.76 -2.68 -11.85
C ASP A 153 5.56 -3.05 -10.37
N ARG A 154 6.67 -3.22 -9.65
CA ARG A 154 6.67 -3.56 -8.22
C ARG A 154 6.44 -2.37 -7.30
N ASP A 155 6.55 -1.16 -7.83
CA ASP A 155 6.40 0.10 -7.09
C ASP A 155 5.02 0.74 -7.30
N ASN A 156 4.22 0.29 -8.28
CA ASN A 156 2.84 0.75 -8.46
C ASN A 156 1.93 0.29 -7.32
N ALA A 157 1.64 1.18 -6.37
CA ALA A 157 0.83 0.88 -5.20
C ALA A 157 -0.64 0.56 -5.55
N ASN A 158 -1.21 1.22 -6.56
CA ASN A 158 -2.59 1.00 -7.03
C ASN A 158 -2.83 -0.43 -7.49
N VAL A 159 -1.79 -1.12 -7.98
CA VAL A 159 -1.88 -2.54 -8.37
C VAL A 159 -1.38 -3.46 -7.25
N ARG A 160 -0.26 -3.11 -6.61
CA ARG A 160 0.39 -4.01 -5.66
C ARG A 160 -0.32 -4.12 -4.33
N PHE A 161 -0.88 -3.03 -3.83
CA PHE A 161 -1.54 -3.03 -2.54
C PHE A 161 -2.81 -3.91 -2.57
N PRO A 162 -3.75 -3.74 -3.52
CA PRO A 162 -4.91 -4.62 -3.62
C PRO A 162 -4.54 -6.06 -3.94
N LEU A 163 -3.48 -6.28 -4.75
CA LEU A 163 -2.97 -7.62 -5.02
C LEU A 163 -2.54 -8.33 -3.74
N TYR A 164 -1.79 -7.67 -2.86
CA TYR A 164 -1.32 -8.30 -1.63
C TYR A 164 -2.47 -8.58 -0.65
N GLN A 165 -3.45 -7.68 -0.57
CA GLN A 165 -4.70 -7.93 0.17
C GLN A 165 -5.46 -9.14 -0.41
N ALA A 166 -5.54 -9.25 -1.74
CA ALA A 166 -6.19 -10.38 -2.40
C ALA A 166 -5.47 -11.71 -2.12
N ILE A 167 -4.13 -11.72 -2.15
CA ILE A 167 -3.32 -12.90 -1.82
C ILE A 167 -3.52 -13.32 -0.36
N GLU A 168 -3.66 -12.37 0.56
CA GLU A 168 -4.02 -12.64 1.96
C GLU A 168 -5.43 -13.20 2.11
N LYS A 169 -6.41 -12.61 1.40
CA LYS A 169 -7.81 -13.08 1.38
C LYS A 169 -7.92 -14.52 0.85
N LEU A 170 -7.15 -14.87 -0.17
CA LEU A 170 -7.11 -16.22 -0.74
C LEU A 170 -6.62 -17.30 0.24
N GLN A 171 -5.78 -16.94 1.21
CA GLN A 171 -5.34 -17.85 2.28
C GLN A 171 -6.46 -18.12 3.30
N ASN A 172 -7.38 -17.17 3.45
CA ASN A 172 -8.37 -17.14 4.52
C ASN A 172 -9.82 -17.29 4.01
N MET A 173 -10.04 -17.76 2.78
CA MET A 173 -11.39 -17.91 2.21
C MET A 173 -12.31 -18.84 3.00
N LYS A 174 -11.75 -19.78 3.77
CA LYS A 174 -12.50 -20.66 4.67
C LYS A 174 -12.25 -20.25 6.11
N VAL A 175 -13.29 -19.81 6.79
CA VAL A 175 -13.24 -19.45 8.23
C VAL A 175 -13.44 -20.70 9.09
N ALA A 176 -12.60 -20.88 10.09
CA ALA A 176 -12.74 -21.91 11.12
C ALA A 176 -13.08 -21.27 12.47
N ILE A 177 -13.99 -21.89 13.22
CA ILE A 177 -14.39 -21.43 14.57
C ILE A 177 -14.22 -22.59 15.54
N ILE A 178 -13.38 -22.41 16.56
CA ILE A 178 -13.29 -23.34 17.68
C ILE A 178 -14.51 -23.09 18.59
N LYS A 179 -15.34 -24.11 18.76
CA LYS A 179 -16.47 -24.07 19.71
C LYS A 179 -16.07 -24.79 20.98
N LYS A 180 -16.17 -24.11 22.12
CA LYS A 180 -16.14 -24.77 23.44
C LYS A 180 -17.47 -25.51 23.61
N LEU A 181 -17.40 -26.79 23.98
CA LEU A 181 -18.58 -27.59 24.32
C LEU A 181 -19.08 -27.22 25.72
#